data_AF-A0A9D2ZVT4-F1
#
_entry.id   AF-A0A9D2ZVT4-F1
#
_cell.length_a   1.000
_cell.length_b   1.000
_cell.length_c   1.000
_cell.angle_alpha   90.00
_cell.angle_beta   90.00
_cell.angle_gamma   90.00
#
_symmetry.space_group_name_H-M   'P 1'
#
loop_
_entity.id
_entity.type
_entity.pdbx_description
1 polymer ?
#
loop_
_entity_poly.entity_id
_entity_poly.type
_entity_poly.pdbx_seq_one_letter_code
_entity_poly.pdbx_strand_id
1 'polypeptide(L)' 'MTVASKTSSAATPAVRVLNLAGIDYSLRGFEHDPATRRYGSEAAVKLGVSSDQVFKTLMIQVDGQPVTALVP' A
#
# COMPACT_ATOMS: atom_id res chain seq x y z
N MET A 1 -1.40 -4.48 -33.59
CA MET A 1 -0.49 -4.38 -32.43
C MET A 1 -1.30 -4.67 -31.18
N THR A 2 -1.06 -5.84 -30.59
CA THR A 2 -1.77 -6.32 -29.41
C THR A 2 -1.28 -5.56 -28.18
N VAL A 3 -2.13 -4.77 -27.55
CA VAL A 3 -1.86 -4.28 -26.19
C VAL A 3 -2.22 -5.42 -25.25
N ALA A 4 -1.21 -6.12 -24.74
CA ALA A 4 -1.41 -7.08 -23.67
C ALA A 4 -1.86 -6.32 -22.40
N SER A 5 -3.09 -6.59 -21.97
CA SER A 5 -3.66 -6.12 -20.71
C SER A 5 -2.78 -6.55 -19.54
N LYS A 6 -2.13 -5.61 -18.86
CA LYS A 6 -1.35 -5.83 -17.63
C LYS A 6 -2.30 -6.42 -16.57
N THR A 7 -2.11 -7.69 -16.26
CA THR A 7 -2.97 -8.47 -15.35
C THR A 7 -3.20 -7.71 -14.04
N SER A 8 -4.46 -7.40 -13.76
CA SER A 8 -4.95 -6.67 -12.60
C SER A 8 -4.68 -7.43 -11.30
N SER A 9 -3.62 -7.05 -10.59
CA SER A 9 -3.57 -6.71 -9.15
C SER A 9 -4.31 -7.53 -8.06
N ALA A 10 -4.91 -8.68 -8.38
CA ALA A 10 -5.58 -9.55 -7.41
C ALA A 10 -4.61 -10.62 -6.89
N ALA A 11 -3.78 -10.29 -5.89
CA ALA A 11 -2.92 -11.30 -5.25
C ALA A 11 -2.64 -11.09 -3.76
N THR A 12 -2.71 -9.86 -3.24
CA THR A 12 -2.38 -9.65 -1.82
C THR A 12 -3.56 -10.03 -0.92
N PRO A 13 -3.30 -10.56 0.28
CA PRO A 13 -4.33 -10.80 1.27
C PRO A 13 -5.23 -9.59 1.56
N ALA A 14 -4.67 -8.37 1.54
CA ALA A 14 -5.42 -7.13 1.77
C ALA A 14 -6.51 -6.90 0.70
N VAL A 15 -6.17 -7.05 -0.58
CA VAL A 15 -7.13 -6.89 -1.70
C VAL A 15 -8.24 -7.94 -1.62
N ARG A 16 -7.89 -9.17 -1.26
CA ARG A 16 -8.88 -10.24 -1.07
C ARG A 16 -9.87 -9.91 0.06
N VAL A 17 -9.38 -9.41 1.19
CA VAL A 17 -10.25 -9.03 2.32
C VAL A 17 -11.22 -7.90 1.93
N LEU A 18 -10.73 -6.86 1.23
CA LEU A 18 -11.60 -5.77 0.75
C LEU A 18 -12.68 -6.27 -0.22
N ASN A 19 -12.32 -7.16 -1.16
CA ASN A 19 -13.28 -7.77 -2.08
C ASN A 19 -14.36 -8.58 -1.35
N LEU A 20 -13.96 -9.44 -0.40
CA LEU A 20 -14.90 -10.25 0.38
C LEU A 20 -15.82 -9.38 1.26
N ALA A 21 -15.32 -8.24 1.73
CA ALA A 21 -16.09 -7.29 2.52
C ALA A 21 -16.99 -6.37 1.68
N GLY A 22 -16.86 -6.37 0.34
CA GLY A 22 -17.60 -5.47 -0.54
C GLY A 22 -17.27 -3.98 -0.31
N ILE A 23 -16.05 -3.68 0.16
CA ILE A 23 -15.61 -2.30 0.40
C ILE A 23 -15.07 -1.72 -0.90
N ASP A 24 -15.50 -0.53 -1.27
CA ASP A 24 -14.97 0.20 -2.43
C ASP A 24 -13.52 0.63 -2.19
N TYR A 25 -12.65 0.36 -3.17
CA TYR A 25 -11.26 0.81 -3.15
C TYR A 25 -10.73 1.06 -4.56
N SER A 26 -9.59 1.74 -4.65
CA SER A 26 -8.84 1.92 -5.89
C SER A 26 -7.38 1.54 -5.67
N LEU A 27 -6.85 0.70 -6.54
CA LEU A 27 -5.44 0.31 -6.47
C LEU A 27 -4.57 1.36 -7.15
N ARG A 28 -3.63 1.92 -6.38
CA ARG A 28 -2.66 2.92 -6.82
C ARG A 28 -1.27 2.28 -6.82
N GLY A 29 -0.85 1.79 -7.99
CA GLY A 29 0.49 1.23 -8.18
C GLY A 29 1.49 2.30 -8.62
N PHE A 30 2.75 2.16 -8.20
CA PHE A 30 3.87 2.94 -8.68
C PHE A 30 5.10 2.03 -8.84
N GLU A 31 6.06 2.43 -9.68
CA GLU A 31 7.33 1.71 -9.80
C GLU A 31 8.22 2.04 -8.61
N HIS A 32 8.64 1.05 -7.83
CA HIS A 32 9.56 1.23 -6.71
C HIS A 32 11.02 1.22 -7.19
N ASP A 33 11.83 2.15 -6.69
CA ASP A 33 13.29 2.11 -6.86
C ASP A 33 13.91 1.20 -5.78
N PRO A 34 14.53 0.05 -6.13
CA PRO A 34 15.11 -0.88 -5.16
C PRO A 34 16.20 -0.28 -4.26
N ALA A 35 16.81 0.84 -4.65
CA ALA A 35 17.79 1.55 -3.82
C ALA A 35 17.13 2.39 -2.72
N THR A 36 15.84 2.71 -2.86
CA THR A 36 15.11 3.56 -1.92
C THR A 36 14.60 2.77 -0.72
N ARG A 37 14.93 3.22 0.49
CA ARG A 37 14.42 2.61 1.75
C ARG A 37 13.25 3.37 2.37
N ARG A 38 12.85 4.50 1.78
CA ARG A 38 11.80 5.38 2.30
C ARG A 38 10.49 5.21 1.52
N TYR A 39 9.88 4.04 1.69
CA TYR A 39 8.70 3.61 0.93
C TYR A 39 7.52 4.60 1.00
N GLY A 40 7.21 5.16 2.18
CA GLY A 40 6.09 6.09 2.33
C GLY A 40 6.28 7.40 1.56
N SER A 41 7.43 8.06 1.74
CA SER A 41 7.72 9.30 1.00
C SER A 41 7.86 9.07 -0.49
N GLU A 42 8.44 7.93 -0.90
CA GLU A 42 8.54 7.56 -2.30
C GLU A 42 7.15 7.36 -2.93
N ALA A 43 6.25 6.66 -2.24
CA ALA A 43 4.87 6.48 -2.67
C ALA A 43 4.15 7.83 -2.84
N ALA A 44 4.28 8.73 -1.86
CA ALA A 44 3.66 10.05 -1.92
C ALA A 44 4.09 10.84 -3.17
N VAL A 45 5.41 10.88 -3.43
CA VAL A 45 5.98 11.55 -4.61
C VAL A 45 5.49 10.91 -5.91
N LYS A 46 5.60 9.58 -6.02
CA LYS A 46 5.28 8.87 -7.27
C LYS A 46 3.79 8.81 -7.58
N LEU A 47 2.94 8.90 -6.55
CA LEU A 47 1.48 8.95 -6.70
C LEU A 47 0.93 10.38 -6.76
N GLY A 48 1.75 11.41 -6.53
CA GLY A 48 1.35 12.81 -6.58
C GLY A 48 0.37 13.21 -5.47
N VAL A 49 0.54 12.67 -4.26
CA VAL A 49 -0.34 12.93 -3.10
C VAL A 49 0.45 13.53 -1.94
N SER A 50 -0.23 14.20 -1.00
CA SER A 50 0.39 14.65 0.25
C SER A 50 0.88 13.44 1.06
N SER A 51 2.02 13.58 1.74
CA SER A 51 2.52 12.56 2.68
C SER A 51 1.53 12.22 3.77
N ASP A 52 0.69 13.17 4.19
CA ASP A 52 -0.32 12.98 5.23
C ASP A 52 -1.46 12.05 4.79
N GLN A 53 -1.55 11.74 3.49
CA GLN A 53 -2.51 10.80 2.91
C GLN A 53 -1.89 9.41 2.68
N VAL A 54 -0.59 9.24 2.95
CA VAL A 54 0.13 7.96 2.79
C VAL A 54 0.42 7.39 4.17
N PHE A 55 -0.29 6.34 4.54
CA PHE A 55 -0.12 5.69 5.84
C PHE A 55 0.81 4.47 5.73
N LYS A 56 1.69 4.34 6.73
CA LYS A 56 2.47 3.15 7.01
C LYS A 56 1.80 2.36 8.12
N THR A 57 1.87 1.03 8.00
CA THR A 57 1.46 0.11 9.05
C THR A 57 2.71 -0.37 9.80
N LEU A 58 2.82 -0.02 11.08
CA LEU A 58 3.91 -0.45 11.95
C LEU A 58 3.42 -1.53 12.91
N MET A 59 4.23 -2.57 13.12
CA MET A 59 4.04 -3.53 14.19
C MET A 59 4.96 -3.16 15.35
N ILE A 60 4.39 -3.03 16.55
CA ILE A 60 5.06 -2.52 17.74
C ILE A 60 4.76 -3.47 18.89
N GLN A 61 5.67 -3.58 19.86
CA GLN A 61 5.41 -4.29 21.11
C GLN A 61 5.24 -3.27 22.25
N VAL A 62 4.11 -3.32 22.94
CA VAL A 62 3.77 -2.44 24.07
C VAL A 62 3.42 -3.33 25.26
N ASP A 63 4.15 -3.19 26.36
CA ASP A 63 3.96 -4.00 27.58
C ASP A 63 3.90 -5.52 27.32
N GLY A 64 4.72 -5.99 26.38
CA GLY A 64 4.79 -7.40 25.99
C GLY A 64 3.71 -7.87 25.01
N GLN A 65 2.79 -6.99 24.58
CA GLN A 65 1.72 -7.30 23.64
C GLN A 65 1.98 -6.70 22.25
N PRO A 66 1.69 -7.41 21.15
CA PRO A 66 1.78 -6.87 19.81
C PRO A 66 0.65 -5.86 19.55
N VAL A 67 1.00 -4.71 18.98
CA VAL A 67 0.11 -3.63 18.61
C VAL A 67 0.42 -3.19 17.18
N THR A 68 -0.62 -2.91 16.40
CA THR A 68 -0.49 -2.32 15.06
C THR A 68 -0.80 -0.83 15.12
N ALA A 69 0.07 0.00 14.54
CA ALA A 69 -0.14 1.43 14.41
C ALA A 69 -0.24 1.84 12.93
N LEU A 70 -1.23 2.69 12.61
CA LEU A 70 -1.33 3.37 11.33
C LEU A 70 -0.84 4.81 11.51
N VAL A 71 0.22 5.17 10.81
CA VAL A 71 0.86 6.48 10.92
C VAL A 71 1.16 7.07 9.53
N PRO A 72 1.04 8.39 9.34
CA PRO A 72 1.60 9.06 8.17
C PRO A 72 3.12 8.83 8.03
#